data_AF-A0A550CFQ7-F1
#
_entry.id   AF-A0A550CFQ7-F1
#
_cell.length_a   1.000
_cell.length_b   1.000
_cell.length_c   1.000
_cell.angle_alpha   90.00
_cell.angle_beta   90.00
_cell.angle_gamma   90.00
#
_symmetry.space_group_name_H-M   'P 1'
#
loop_
_entity.id
_entity.type
_entity.pdbx_description
1 polymer ?
#
loop_
_entity_poly.entity_id
_entity_poly.type
_entity_poly.pdbx_seq_one_letter_code
_entity_poly.pdbx_strand_id
1 'polypeptide(L)'
;MSSIQESGPLIDSDVEALNNWVTQLAVLFTFFGLHACFYFISAYLLMKDGLRESRSRLFLFVCSSAMFFTSLASASMSARNAQLQFDTLAADPPDNTQTLVNLAIAMNTMLRVNFLISDTVVVWRAWVLFPDNMKVRIVLSVCLFGTFAAVIANTVVIILRRLGELERLPDLYSLMLTVPLLITNLTATALMAYKTWNYRDYVFRNFMRKRTKTRAEMTLLILVESGFAYCAIWIIVMAASLGAFTDTQTSILLEALCSICGLYPTFIIIMVGLQRSSVDSLLGDSLRLSSSTARYMPPFKGADTFTPTRPSFATAPRDSGMYANQKFGIQVDTEQIRYSSAVDHV
;
A
#
# COMPACT_ATOMS: atom_id res chain seq x y z
N MET A 1 -12.85 -10.51 61.71
CA MET A 1 -12.02 -9.30 61.68
C MET A 1 -11.12 -9.40 60.47
N SER A 2 -11.52 -8.78 59.36
CA SER A 2 -10.69 -8.66 58.16
C SER A 2 -9.48 -7.80 58.54
N SER A 3 -8.29 -8.38 58.50
CA SER A 3 -7.05 -7.63 58.59
C SER A 3 -7.01 -6.66 57.41
N ILE A 4 -7.32 -5.39 57.67
CA ILE A 4 -7.12 -4.30 56.71
C ILE A 4 -5.61 -4.32 56.41
N GLN A 5 -5.26 -4.68 55.18
CA GLN A 5 -3.88 -4.67 54.73
C GLN A 5 -3.43 -3.20 54.74
N GLU A 6 -2.56 -2.83 55.67
CA GLU A 6 -2.03 -1.48 55.75
C GLU A 6 -1.23 -1.15 54.49
N SER A 7 -1.43 0.05 53.95
CA SER A 7 -0.72 0.56 52.78
C SER A 7 0.79 0.65 53.06
N GLY A 8 1.54 -0.37 52.63
CA GLY A 8 2.99 -0.41 52.73
C GLY A 8 3.69 0.31 51.57
N PRO A 9 5.01 0.56 51.65
CA PRO A 9 5.80 1.01 50.51
C PRO A 9 5.79 -0.05 49.39
N LEU A 10 5.84 0.40 48.13
CA LEU A 10 5.95 -0.49 46.96
C LEU A 10 7.17 -1.40 47.10
N ILE A 11 7.00 -2.68 46.79
CA ILE A 11 8.08 -3.67 46.79
C ILE A 11 8.84 -3.56 45.46
N ASP A 12 10.10 -3.98 45.41
CA ASP A 12 10.93 -3.95 44.20
C ASP A 12 10.23 -4.57 42.97
N SER A 13 9.43 -5.63 43.16
CA SER A 13 8.63 -6.26 42.11
C SER A 13 7.57 -5.33 41.51
N ASP A 14 6.94 -4.50 42.34
CA ASP A 14 5.90 -3.57 41.92
C ASP A 14 6.52 -2.40 41.13
N VAL A 15 7.71 -1.97 41.56
CA VAL A 15 8.50 -0.95 40.85
C VAL A 15 8.94 -1.46 39.48
N GLU A 16 9.39 -2.72 39.39
CA GLU A 16 9.75 -3.35 38.12
C GLU A 16 8.55 -3.47 37.17
N ALA A 17 7.40 -3.93 37.68
CA ALA A 17 6.16 -4.03 36.91
C ALA A 17 5.72 -2.66 36.37
N LEU A 18 5.76 -1.62 37.22
CA LEU A 18 5.44 -0.25 36.84
C LEU A 18 6.38 0.26 35.75
N ASN A 19 7.70 0.03 35.90
CA ASN A 19 8.68 0.45 34.91
C ASN A 19 8.45 -0.24 33.56
N ASN A 20 8.08 -1.52 33.56
CA ASN A 20 7.74 -2.27 32.35
C ASN A 20 6.50 -1.69 31.66
N TRP A 21 5.42 -1.40 32.40
CA TRP A 21 4.20 -0.79 31.84
C TRP A 21 4.44 0.61 31.27
N VAL A 22 5.21 1.44 31.99
CA VAL A 22 5.55 2.80 31.53
C VAL A 22 6.39 2.73 30.26
N THR A 23 7.41 1.87 30.22
CA THR A 23 8.26 1.67 29.03
C THR A 23 7.43 1.20 27.84
N GLN A 24 6.56 0.23 28.06
CA GLN A 24 5.68 -0.35 27.06
C GLN A 24 4.70 0.69 26.48
N LEU A 25 4.02 1.47 27.34
CA LEU A 25 3.15 2.57 26.91
C LEU A 25 3.92 3.67 26.16
N ALA A 26 5.11 4.04 26.63
CA ALA A 26 5.92 5.07 26.00
C ALA A 26 6.28 4.68 24.56
N VAL A 27 6.70 3.43 24.34
CA VAL A 27 7.01 2.92 23.00
C VAL A 27 5.74 2.86 22.14
N LEU A 28 4.64 2.33 22.67
CA LEU A 28 3.35 2.24 21.97
C LEU A 28 2.88 3.62 21.48
N PHE A 29 2.83 4.62 22.36
CA PHE A 29 2.36 5.96 22.03
C PHE A 29 3.31 6.71 21.10
N THR A 30 4.62 6.42 21.15
CA THR A 30 5.60 6.96 20.19
C THR A 30 5.30 6.48 18.77
N PHE A 31 5.15 5.16 18.58
CA PHE A 31 4.82 4.60 17.27
C PHE A 31 3.40 4.98 16.81
N PHE A 32 2.45 5.07 17.74
CA PHE A 32 1.10 5.52 17.44
C PHE A 32 1.09 6.99 16.98
N GLY A 33 1.84 7.87 17.64
CA GLY A 33 1.98 9.27 17.24
C GLY A 33 2.57 9.40 15.83
N LEU A 34 3.62 8.62 15.53
CA LEU A 34 4.20 8.55 14.18
C LEU A 34 3.15 8.07 13.15
N HIS A 35 2.39 7.03 13.49
CA HIS A 35 1.33 6.51 12.64
C HIS A 35 0.24 7.55 12.39
N ALA A 36 -0.18 8.29 13.41
CA ALA A 36 -1.15 9.37 13.29
C ALA A 36 -0.67 10.46 12.32
N CYS A 37 0.57 10.93 12.46
CA CYS A 37 1.15 11.90 11.55
C CYS A 37 1.13 11.40 10.09
N PHE A 38 1.56 10.16 9.86
CA PHE A 38 1.59 9.58 8.52
C PHE A 38 0.18 9.39 7.97
N TYR A 39 -0.76 8.98 8.80
CA TYR A 39 -2.16 8.84 8.41
C TYR A 39 -2.73 10.18 7.94
N PHE A 40 -2.59 11.27 8.70
CA PHE A 40 -3.12 12.58 8.30
C PHE A 40 -2.47 13.11 7.02
N ILE A 41 -1.16 12.96 6.85
CA ILE A 41 -0.46 13.34 5.62
C ILE A 41 -0.99 12.50 4.44
N SER A 42 -1.09 11.18 4.62
CA SER A 42 -1.58 10.26 3.58
C SER A 42 -3.03 10.56 3.18
N ALA A 43 -3.89 10.83 4.17
CA ALA A 43 -5.29 11.19 3.97
C ALA A 43 -5.41 12.50 3.19
N TYR A 44 -4.63 13.52 3.57
CA TYR A 44 -4.57 14.80 2.85
C TYR A 44 -4.17 14.61 1.39
N LEU A 45 -3.09 13.85 1.12
CA LEU A 45 -2.63 13.58 -0.24
C LEU A 45 -3.69 12.83 -1.07
N LEU A 46 -4.35 11.82 -0.48
CA LEU A 46 -5.42 11.07 -1.15
C LEU A 46 -6.65 11.92 -1.44
N MET A 47 -7.03 12.83 -0.54
CA MET A 47 -8.16 13.73 -0.71
C MET A 47 -7.89 14.82 -1.74
N LYS A 48 -6.72 15.46 -1.67
CA LYS A 48 -6.27 16.49 -2.63
C LYS A 48 -6.33 15.97 -4.07
N ASP A 49 -5.96 14.71 -4.25
CA ASP A 49 -5.89 14.05 -5.54
C ASP A 49 -7.27 13.63 -6.10
N GLY A 50 -8.36 13.75 -5.34
CA GLY A 50 -9.71 13.35 -5.76
C GLY A 50 -10.02 11.88 -5.42
N LEU A 51 -10.57 11.65 -4.23
CA LEU A 51 -10.75 10.29 -3.69
C LEU A 51 -11.69 9.41 -4.54
N ARG A 52 -12.76 9.99 -5.08
CA ARG A 52 -13.82 9.27 -5.82
C ARG A 52 -13.48 8.99 -7.28
N GLU A 53 -12.48 9.66 -7.82
CA GLU A 53 -12.08 9.51 -9.22
C GLU A 53 -11.28 8.21 -9.47
N SER A 54 -10.74 7.58 -8.43
CA SER A 54 -9.99 6.32 -8.57
C SER A 54 -10.38 5.32 -7.48
N ARG A 55 -10.88 4.15 -7.91
CA ARG A 55 -11.21 3.03 -7.01
C ARG A 55 -10.01 2.61 -6.15
N SER A 56 -8.80 2.69 -6.71
CA SER A 56 -7.55 2.38 -5.98
C SER A 56 -7.27 3.35 -4.84
N ARG A 57 -7.51 4.65 -5.05
CA ARG A 57 -7.32 5.68 -4.00
C ARG A 57 -8.35 5.52 -2.89
N LEU A 58 -9.61 5.26 -3.25
CA LEU A 58 -10.66 4.97 -2.28
C LEU A 58 -10.33 3.74 -1.45
N PHE A 59 -9.90 2.65 -2.08
CA PHE A 59 -9.48 1.43 -1.39
C PHE A 59 -8.35 1.71 -0.39
N LEU A 60 -7.28 2.39 -0.82
CA LEU A 60 -6.16 2.75 0.04
C LEU A 60 -6.57 3.63 1.23
N PHE A 61 -7.45 4.60 1.00
CA PHE A 61 -7.97 5.46 2.07
C PHE A 61 -8.82 4.70 3.08
N VAL A 62 -9.69 3.79 2.61
CA VAL A 62 -10.52 2.96 3.50
C VAL A 62 -9.65 2.04 4.34
N CYS A 63 -8.66 1.36 3.73
CA CYS A 63 -7.73 0.50 4.45
C CYS A 63 -6.88 1.29 5.45
N SER A 64 -6.29 2.43 5.06
CA SER A 64 -5.47 3.23 5.97
C SER A 64 -6.29 3.82 7.13
N SER A 65 -7.52 4.26 6.86
CA SER A 65 -8.44 4.75 7.90
C SER A 65 -8.81 3.63 8.87
N ALA A 66 -9.15 2.44 8.36
CA ALA A 66 -9.46 1.29 9.20
C ALA A 66 -8.28 0.92 10.10
N MET A 67 -7.05 0.84 9.55
CA MET A 67 -5.85 0.56 10.33
C MET A 67 -5.56 1.64 11.38
N PHE A 68 -5.78 2.93 11.05
CA PHE A 68 -5.63 4.03 12.01
C PHE A 68 -6.61 3.91 13.17
N PHE A 69 -7.90 3.71 12.89
CA PHE A 69 -8.92 3.55 13.94
C PHE A 69 -8.69 2.29 14.78
N THR A 70 -8.29 1.17 14.17
CA THR A 70 -7.90 -0.04 14.90
C THR A 70 -6.68 0.20 15.80
N SER A 71 -5.68 0.96 15.32
CA SER A 71 -4.51 1.33 16.13
C SER A 71 -4.87 2.26 17.28
N LEU A 72 -5.76 3.24 17.05
CA LEU A 72 -6.27 4.14 18.09
C LEU A 72 -7.07 3.39 19.15
N ALA A 73 -7.94 2.47 18.74
CA ALA A 73 -8.69 1.62 19.66
C ALA A 73 -7.75 0.74 20.50
N SER A 74 -6.75 0.12 19.84
CA SER A 74 -5.73 -0.69 20.52
C SER A 74 -4.93 0.14 21.55
N ALA A 75 -4.47 1.34 21.18
CA ALA A 75 -3.70 2.20 22.08
C ALA A 75 -4.55 2.67 23.28
N SER A 76 -5.82 2.99 23.05
CA SER A 76 -6.77 3.37 24.10
C SER A 76 -7.02 2.19 25.07
N MET A 77 -7.15 0.97 24.55
CA MET A 77 -7.30 -0.23 25.37
C MET A 77 -6.03 -0.57 26.16
N SER A 78 -4.85 -0.42 25.57
CA SER A 78 -3.57 -0.57 26.30
C SER A 78 -3.46 0.42 27.46
N ALA A 79 -3.81 1.69 27.23
CA ALA A 79 -3.83 2.70 28.30
C ALA A 79 -4.82 2.32 29.41
N ARG A 80 -6.01 1.85 29.06
CA ARG A 80 -6.99 1.36 30.04
C ARG A 80 -6.50 0.12 30.79
N ASN A 81 -5.84 -0.81 30.10
CA ASN A 81 -5.25 -1.99 30.71
C ASN A 81 -4.19 -1.59 31.74
N ALA A 82 -3.30 -0.67 31.40
CA ALA A 82 -2.28 -0.18 32.33
C ALA A 82 -2.87 0.53 33.56
N GLN A 83 -3.95 1.30 33.40
CA GLN A 83 -4.67 1.88 34.53
C GLN A 83 -5.23 0.81 35.47
N LEU A 84 -5.91 -0.20 34.91
CA LEU A 84 -6.50 -1.28 35.72
C LEU A 84 -5.43 -2.14 36.42
N GLN A 85 -4.27 -2.31 35.80
CA GLN A 85 -3.11 -2.98 36.41
C GLN A 85 -2.45 -2.13 37.50
N PHE A 86 -2.54 -0.80 37.41
CA PHE A 86 -2.10 0.07 38.50
C PHE A 86 -3.05 -0.02 39.70
N ASP A 87 -4.37 -0.11 39.45
CA ASP A 87 -5.38 -0.24 40.49
C ASP A 87 -5.24 -1.53 41.32
N THR A 88 -4.61 -2.59 40.78
CA THR A 88 -4.37 -3.84 41.54
C THR A 88 -3.26 -3.72 42.58
N LEU A 89 -2.44 -2.66 42.52
CA LEU A 89 -1.43 -2.34 43.54
C LEU A 89 -2.02 -1.61 44.76
N ALA A 90 -3.32 -1.26 44.72
CA ALA A 90 -4.00 -0.63 45.84
C ALA A 90 -4.15 -1.60 47.03
N ALA A 91 -4.23 -1.06 48.25
CA ALA A 91 -4.38 -1.84 49.48
C ALA A 91 -5.69 -2.66 49.54
N ASP A 92 -6.73 -2.21 48.83
CA ASP A 92 -7.98 -2.95 48.63
C ASP A 92 -8.29 -2.95 47.11
N PRO A 93 -7.74 -3.92 46.35
CA PRO A 93 -7.84 -3.90 44.91
C PRO A 93 -9.23 -4.37 44.44
N PRO A 94 -9.91 -3.61 43.56
CA PRO A 94 -11.16 -4.06 42.97
C PRO A 94 -10.95 -5.29 42.08
N ASP A 95 -11.90 -6.24 42.09
CA ASP A 95 -11.86 -7.41 41.20
C ASP A 95 -12.13 -7.00 39.75
N ASN A 96 -11.03 -6.73 39.03
CA ASN A 96 -11.03 -6.36 37.62
C ASN A 96 -10.61 -7.51 36.69
N THR A 97 -10.52 -8.75 37.20
CA THR A 97 -9.95 -9.90 36.50
C THR A 97 -10.65 -10.16 35.15
N GLN A 98 -11.99 -10.21 35.14
CA GLN A 98 -12.77 -10.41 33.92
C GLN A 98 -12.57 -9.28 32.90
N THR A 99 -12.49 -8.04 33.36
CA THR A 99 -12.28 -6.87 32.49
C THR A 99 -10.90 -6.91 31.85
N LEU A 100 -9.87 -7.30 32.59
CA LEU A 100 -8.50 -7.46 32.08
C LEU A 100 -8.43 -8.58 31.03
N VAL A 101 -9.11 -9.71 31.25
CA VAL A 101 -9.21 -10.80 30.26
C VAL A 101 -9.90 -10.32 28.99
N ASN A 102 -11.04 -9.63 29.12
CA ASN A 102 -11.78 -9.09 27.99
C ASN A 102 -10.97 -8.07 27.19
N LEU A 103 -10.26 -7.17 27.86
CA LEU A 103 -9.36 -6.20 27.22
C LEU A 103 -8.22 -6.90 26.48
N ALA A 104 -7.58 -7.89 27.09
CA ALA A 104 -6.52 -8.66 26.46
C ALA A 104 -7.01 -9.37 25.19
N ILE A 105 -8.20 -9.96 25.21
CA ILE A 105 -8.82 -10.59 24.04
C ILE A 105 -9.11 -9.54 22.95
N ALA A 106 -9.71 -8.40 23.32
CA ALA A 106 -10.05 -7.33 22.39
C ALA A 106 -8.80 -6.73 21.73
N MET A 107 -7.77 -6.43 22.50
CA MET A 107 -6.48 -5.94 22.03
C MET A 107 -5.81 -6.93 21.07
N ASN A 108 -5.78 -8.21 21.44
CA ASN A 108 -5.23 -9.24 20.56
C ASN A 108 -6.02 -9.30 19.25
N THR A 109 -7.35 -9.27 19.30
CA THR A 109 -8.20 -9.31 18.11
C THR A 109 -7.97 -8.10 17.20
N MET A 110 -7.92 -6.89 17.76
CA MET A 110 -7.63 -5.66 17.00
C MET A 110 -6.27 -5.74 16.29
N LEU A 111 -5.24 -6.25 16.96
CA LEU A 111 -3.92 -6.46 16.35
C LEU A 111 -4.00 -7.40 15.14
N ARG A 112 -4.75 -8.51 15.23
CA ARG A 112 -4.91 -9.47 14.12
C ARG A 112 -5.70 -8.89 12.95
N VAL A 113 -6.76 -8.12 13.22
CA VAL A 113 -7.50 -7.40 12.18
C VAL A 113 -6.56 -6.47 11.42
N ASN A 114 -5.66 -5.78 12.12
CA ASN A 114 -4.68 -4.90 11.49
C ASN A 114 -3.70 -5.68 10.60
N PHE A 115 -3.27 -6.88 11.00
CA PHE A 115 -2.45 -7.77 10.16
C PHE A 115 -3.16 -8.17 8.87
N LEU A 116 -4.45 -8.55 8.97
CA LEU A 116 -5.25 -8.93 7.80
C LEU A 116 -5.37 -7.77 6.81
N ILE A 117 -5.64 -6.56 7.30
CA ILE A 117 -5.74 -5.38 6.44
C ILE A 117 -4.38 -5.06 5.81
N SER A 118 -3.29 -5.13 6.59
CA SER A 118 -1.93 -4.90 6.09
C SER A 118 -1.56 -5.87 4.95
N ASP A 119 -1.73 -7.17 5.17
CA ASP A 119 -1.45 -8.20 4.17
C ASP A 119 -2.33 -8.05 2.93
N THR A 120 -3.61 -7.68 3.12
CA THR A 120 -4.51 -7.40 2.00
C THR A 120 -3.98 -6.23 1.15
N VAL A 121 -3.50 -5.16 1.77
CA VAL A 121 -2.89 -4.03 1.05
C VAL A 121 -1.62 -4.48 0.31
N VAL A 122 -0.80 -5.33 0.92
CA VAL A 122 0.42 -5.86 0.28
C VAL A 122 0.09 -6.67 -0.96
N VAL A 123 -0.80 -7.65 -0.81
CA VAL A 123 -1.24 -8.54 -1.89
C VAL A 123 -1.93 -7.75 -2.99
N TRP A 124 -2.79 -6.79 -2.64
CA TRP A 124 -3.46 -5.92 -3.60
C TRP A 124 -2.47 -5.16 -4.49
N ARG A 125 -1.37 -4.62 -3.92
CA ARG A 125 -0.35 -3.90 -4.71
C ARG A 125 0.36 -4.81 -5.70
N ALA A 126 0.71 -6.04 -5.29
CA ALA A 126 1.27 -7.02 -6.20
C ALA A 126 0.24 -7.41 -7.29
N TRP A 127 -1.02 -7.58 -6.92
CA TRP A 127 -2.11 -7.96 -7.83
C TRP A 127 -2.31 -6.97 -8.96
N VAL A 128 -2.34 -5.66 -8.65
CA VAL A 128 -2.55 -4.59 -9.63
C VAL A 128 -1.42 -4.55 -10.66
N LEU A 129 -0.22 -5.00 -10.30
CA LEU A 129 0.96 -5.01 -11.18
C LEU A 129 0.94 -6.14 -12.23
N PHE A 130 0.08 -7.14 -12.03
CA PHE A 130 -0.09 -8.30 -12.91
C PHE A 130 -1.55 -8.42 -13.40
N PRO A 131 -1.98 -7.56 -14.35
CA PRO A 131 -3.32 -7.63 -14.92
C PRO A 131 -3.60 -8.95 -15.65
N ASP A 132 -2.63 -9.43 -16.44
CA ASP A 132 -2.85 -10.51 -17.43
C ASP A 132 -2.38 -11.89 -16.97
N ASN A 133 -1.66 -11.99 -15.84
CA ASN A 133 -1.07 -13.25 -15.37
C ASN A 133 -1.94 -13.93 -14.31
N MET A 134 -2.86 -14.79 -14.74
CA MET A 134 -3.77 -15.52 -13.85
C MET A 134 -3.03 -16.38 -12.80
N LYS A 135 -1.92 -17.02 -13.19
CA LYS A 135 -1.11 -17.85 -12.27
C LYS A 135 -0.63 -17.07 -11.05
N VAL A 136 -0.15 -15.84 -11.26
CA VAL A 136 0.35 -14.96 -10.18
C VAL A 136 -0.79 -14.59 -9.23
N ARG A 137 -1.97 -14.28 -9.78
CA ARG A 137 -3.17 -13.97 -9.02
C ARG A 137 -3.64 -15.14 -8.16
N ILE A 138 -3.65 -16.36 -8.71
CA ILE A 138 -3.98 -17.57 -7.96
C ILE A 138 -3.00 -17.76 -6.79
N VAL A 139 -1.70 -17.64 -7.04
CA VAL A 139 -0.68 -17.76 -5.97
C VAL A 139 -0.91 -16.72 -4.88
N LEU A 140 -1.11 -15.46 -5.25
CA LEU A 140 -1.40 -14.37 -4.30
C LEU A 140 -2.69 -14.61 -3.50
N SER A 141 -3.75 -15.09 -4.14
CA SER A 141 -5.00 -15.46 -3.46
C SER A 141 -4.77 -16.59 -2.46
N VAL A 142 -4.08 -17.66 -2.86
CA VAL A 142 -3.81 -18.81 -1.98
C VAL A 142 -2.99 -18.38 -0.76
N CYS A 143 -1.95 -17.55 -0.97
CA CYS A 143 -1.18 -16.98 0.14
C CYS A 143 -2.06 -16.15 1.08
N LEU A 144 -2.90 -15.25 0.54
CA LEU A 144 -3.79 -14.41 1.34
C LEU A 144 -4.81 -15.23 2.14
N PHE A 145 -5.46 -16.22 1.52
CA PHE A 145 -6.37 -17.13 2.22
C PHE A 145 -5.67 -17.95 3.29
N GLY A 146 -4.43 -18.39 3.02
CA GLY A 146 -3.57 -19.05 4.00
C GLY A 146 -3.29 -18.17 5.21
N THR A 147 -2.91 -16.90 4.99
CA THR A 147 -2.76 -15.91 6.07
C THR A 147 -4.07 -15.75 6.85
N PHE A 148 -5.20 -15.63 6.18
CA PHE A 148 -6.49 -15.43 6.84
C PHE A 148 -6.85 -16.61 7.73
N ALA A 149 -6.72 -17.83 7.23
CA ALA A 149 -6.96 -19.05 7.99
C ALA A 149 -6.02 -19.14 9.21
N ALA A 150 -4.74 -18.83 9.02
CA ALA A 150 -3.74 -18.82 10.08
C ALA A 150 -4.04 -17.80 11.18
N VAL A 151 -4.41 -16.57 10.80
CA VAL A 151 -4.76 -15.49 11.73
C VAL A 151 -6.04 -15.84 12.51
N ILE A 152 -7.06 -16.38 11.84
CA ILE A 152 -8.31 -16.80 12.49
C ILE A 152 -8.04 -17.93 13.48
N ALA A 153 -7.34 -18.99 13.06
CA ALA A 153 -6.97 -20.10 13.93
C ALA A 153 -6.12 -19.64 15.12
N ASN A 154 -5.16 -18.73 14.90
CA ASN A 154 -4.38 -18.13 15.97
C ASN A 154 -5.28 -17.35 16.96
N THR A 155 -6.21 -16.55 16.45
CA THR A 155 -7.14 -15.76 17.28
C THR A 155 -8.00 -16.67 18.15
N VAL A 156 -8.58 -17.73 17.59
CA VAL A 156 -9.42 -18.69 18.32
C VAL A 156 -8.62 -19.35 19.46
N VAL A 157 -7.41 -19.82 19.17
CA VAL A 157 -6.58 -20.47 20.19
C VAL A 157 -6.17 -19.51 21.30
N ILE A 158 -5.90 -18.23 21.00
CA ILE A 158 -5.62 -17.21 22.02
C ILE A 158 -6.84 -16.97 22.90
N ILE A 159 -8.03 -16.88 22.31
CA ILE A 159 -9.28 -16.71 23.07
C ILE A 159 -9.47 -17.89 24.02
N LEU A 160 -9.38 -19.13 23.53
CA LEU A 160 -9.52 -20.34 24.36
C LEU A 160 -8.49 -20.38 25.50
N ARG A 161 -7.23 -20.02 25.22
CA ARG A 161 -6.19 -19.92 26.25
C ARG A 161 -6.53 -18.88 27.32
N ARG A 162 -7.07 -17.72 26.92
CA ARG A 162 -7.44 -16.64 27.85
C ARG A 162 -8.68 -16.97 28.69
N LEU A 163 -9.54 -17.86 28.20
CA LEU A 163 -10.68 -18.39 28.95
C LEU A 163 -10.31 -19.56 29.88
N GLY A 164 -9.07 -20.04 29.85
CA GLY A 164 -8.63 -21.17 30.67
C GLY A 164 -8.98 -22.55 30.10
N GLU A 165 -9.60 -22.61 28.91
CA GLU A 165 -9.97 -23.85 28.22
C GLU A 165 -8.75 -24.59 27.62
N LEU A 166 -7.60 -23.93 27.55
CA LEU A 166 -6.38 -24.48 26.97
C LEU A 166 -5.15 -24.11 27.80
N GLU A 167 -4.61 -25.09 28.52
CA GLU A 167 -3.50 -24.88 29.46
C GLU A 167 -2.12 -24.82 28.79
N ARG A 168 -1.86 -25.67 27.79
CA ARG A 168 -0.54 -25.79 27.16
C ARG A 168 -0.62 -25.65 25.65
N LEU A 169 0.21 -24.76 25.11
CA LEU A 169 0.44 -24.62 23.68
C LEU A 169 1.75 -25.31 23.29
N PRO A 170 1.83 -25.90 22.08
CA PRO A 170 3.10 -26.32 21.51
C PRO A 170 4.06 -25.13 21.36
N ASP A 171 5.36 -25.35 21.55
CA ASP A 171 6.39 -24.30 21.45
C ASP A 171 6.40 -23.61 20.07
N LEU A 172 5.99 -24.33 19.02
CA LEU A 172 5.92 -23.82 17.64
C LEU A 172 4.60 -23.11 17.32
N TYR A 173 3.67 -22.98 18.26
CA TYR A 173 2.36 -22.37 18.01
C TYR A 173 2.46 -20.95 17.46
N SER A 174 3.42 -20.16 17.95
CA SER A 174 3.61 -18.77 17.49
C SER A 174 3.99 -18.68 16.01
N LEU A 175 4.64 -19.73 15.47
CA LEU A 175 4.99 -19.82 14.05
C LEU A 175 3.75 -19.97 13.15
N MET A 176 2.65 -20.49 13.69
CA MET A 176 1.39 -20.63 12.96
C MET A 176 0.89 -19.29 12.44
N LEU A 177 1.19 -18.20 13.15
CA LEU A 177 0.86 -16.84 12.73
C LEU A 177 1.97 -16.22 11.88
N THR A 178 3.22 -16.26 12.36
CA THR A 178 4.32 -15.49 11.75
C THR A 178 4.78 -16.05 10.41
N VAL A 179 4.75 -17.38 10.21
CA VAL A 179 5.20 -18.01 8.97
C VAL A 179 4.29 -17.66 7.78
N PRO A 180 2.95 -17.80 7.85
CA PRO A 180 2.07 -17.40 6.75
C PRO A 180 2.16 -15.91 6.43
N LEU A 181 2.24 -15.04 7.45
CA LEU A 181 2.42 -13.60 7.26
C LEU A 181 3.73 -13.30 6.53
N LEU A 182 4.84 -13.92 6.93
CA LEU A 182 6.13 -13.75 6.28
C LEU A 182 6.11 -14.28 4.84
N ILE A 183 5.55 -15.47 4.60
CA ILE A 183 5.47 -16.07 3.25
C ILE A 183 4.65 -15.20 2.32
N THR A 184 3.48 -14.73 2.74
CA THR A 184 2.61 -13.87 1.91
C THR A 184 3.31 -12.57 1.55
N ASN A 185 3.95 -11.91 2.52
CA ASN A 185 4.68 -10.67 2.30
C ASN A 185 5.92 -10.88 1.42
N LEU A 186 6.68 -11.94 1.64
CA LEU A 186 7.86 -12.26 0.84
C LEU A 186 7.48 -12.62 -0.60
N THR A 187 6.41 -13.40 -0.79
CA THR A 187 5.89 -13.77 -2.10
C THR A 187 5.43 -12.54 -2.88
N ALA A 188 4.64 -11.67 -2.26
CA ALA A 188 4.20 -10.42 -2.88
C ALA A 188 5.39 -9.51 -3.22
N THR A 189 6.34 -9.38 -2.31
CA THR A 189 7.56 -8.55 -2.50
C THR A 189 8.43 -9.11 -3.62
N ALA A 190 8.65 -10.42 -3.66
CA ALA A 190 9.43 -11.08 -4.71
C ALA A 190 8.79 -10.90 -6.10
N LEU A 191 7.46 -11.03 -6.19
CA LEU A 191 6.72 -10.78 -7.43
C LEU A 191 6.80 -9.32 -7.88
N MET A 192 6.68 -8.38 -6.94
CA MET A 192 6.90 -6.96 -7.24
C MET A 192 8.33 -6.70 -7.71
N ALA A 193 9.34 -7.29 -7.04
CA ALA A 193 10.74 -7.17 -7.42
C ALA A 193 11.02 -7.72 -8.82
N TYR A 194 10.47 -8.90 -9.13
CA TYR A 194 10.56 -9.51 -10.45
C TYR A 194 9.99 -8.61 -11.54
N LYS A 195 8.79 -8.03 -11.32
CA LYS A 195 8.22 -7.09 -12.29
C LYS A 195 9.07 -5.82 -12.44
N THR A 196 9.55 -5.26 -11.33
CA THR A 196 10.40 -4.07 -11.34
C THR A 196 11.67 -4.31 -12.14
N TRP A 197 12.29 -5.49 -12.00
CA TRP A 197 13.45 -5.89 -12.78
C TRP A 197 13.14 -5.97 -14.27
N ASN A 198 12.07 -6.65 -14.65
CA ASN A 198 11.66 -6.78 -16.05
C ASN A 198 11.31 -5.43 -16.69
N TYR A 199 10.65 -4.54 -15.95
CA TYR A 199 10.37 -3.19 -16.41
C TYR A 199 11.65 -2.40 -16.64
N ARG A 200 12.61 -2.49 -15.71
CA ARG A 200 13.91 -1.82 -15.83
C ARG A 200 14.72 -2.35 -17.02
N ASP A 201 14.78 -3.66 -17.21
CA ASP A 201 15.48 -4.29 -18.34
C ASP A 201 14.83 -3.90 -19.68
N TYR A 202 13.50 -3.92 -19.76
CA TYR A 202 12.76 -3.46 -20.93
C TYR A 202 13.04 -2.00 -21.27
N VAL A 203 13.03 -1.10 -20.28
CA VAL A 203 13.32 0.32 -20.48
C VAL A 203 14.77 0.53 -20.91
N PHE A 204 15.71 -0.19 -20.29
CA PHE A 204 17.13 -0.09 -20.61
C PHE A 204 17.41 -0.53 -22.06
N ARG A 205 16.86 -1.67 -22.49
CA ARG A 205 17.06 -2.22 -23.83
C ARG A 205 16.43 -1.38 -24.94
N ASN A 206 15.22 -0.84 -24.71
CA ASN A 206 14.48 -0.15 -25.77
C ASN A 206 14.77 1.35 -25.88
N PHE A 207 15.15 2.01 -24.78
CA PHE A 207 15.29 3.47 -24.77
C PHE A 207 16.73 3.98 -24.64
N MET A 208 17.73 3.10 -24.50
CA MET A 208 19.18 3.46 -24.41
C MET A 208 19.45 4.65 -23.45
N ARG A 209 18.61 4.82 -22.42
CA ARG A 209 18.59 6.05 -21.63
C ARG A 209 19.60 5.95 -20.49
N LYS A 210 20.79 6.50 -20.73
CA LYS A 210 21.97 6.31 -19.86
C LYS A 210 21.96 6.98 -18.48
N ARG A 211 20.91 7.67 -17.99
CA ARG A 211 21.08 8.35 -16.67
C ARG A 211 19.88 8.73 -15.79
N THR A 212 18.63 8.65 -16.24
CA THR A 212 17.50 9.13 -15.41
C THR A 212 16.40 8.08 -15.27
N LYS A 213 16.26 7.54 -14.04
CA LYS A 213 15.18 6.60 -13.66
C LYS A 213 13.82 7.19 -14.04
N THR A 214 12.94 6.37 -14.62
CA THR A 214 11.58 6.84 -14.92
C THR A 214 10.74 6.94 -13.64
N ARG A 215 9.66 7.72 -13.66
CA ARG A 215 8.75 7.87 -12.50
C ARG A 215 8.24 6.51 -12.03
N ALA A 216 7.76 5.70 -12.98
CA ALA A 216 7.29 4.35 -12.72
C ALA A 216 8.39 3.46 -12.14
N GLU A 217 9.64 3.56 -12.63
CA GLU A 217 10.77 2.82 -12.07
C GLU A 217 11.05 3.20 -10.60
N MET A 218 11.04 4.51 -10.29
CA MET A 218 11.29 4.98 -8.94
C MET A 218 10.17 4.57 -7.97
N THR A 219 8.91 4.67 -8.39
CA THR A 219 7.75 4.22 -7.59
C THR A 219 7.82 2.71 -7.32
N LEU A 220 8.10 1.91 -8.35
CA LEU A 220 8.24 0.46 -8.23
C LEU A 220 9.40 0.06 -7.32
N LEU A 221 10.52 0.80 -7.36
CA LEU A 221 11.67 0.54 -6.50
C LEU A 221 11.37 0.83 -5.03
N ILE A 222 10.73 1.96 -4.71
CA ILE A 222 10.30 2.26 -3.33
C ILE A 222 9.33 1.19 -2.82
N LEU A 223 8.45 0.69 -3.69
CA LEU A 223 7.50 -0.36 -3.35
C LEU A 223 8.20 -1.67 -2.94
N VAL A 224 9.26 -2.03 -3.66
CA VAL A 224 10.05 -3.23 -3.38
C VAL A 224 10.91 -3.04 -2.12
N GLU A 225 11.59 -1.91 -1.99
CA GLU A 225 12.47 -1.59 -0.85
C GLU A 225 11.70 -1.61 0.48
N SER A 226 10.53 -0.96 0.49
CA SER A 226 9.65 -0.97 1.66
C SER A 226 9.03 -2.35 1.93
N GLY A 227 8.78 -3.17 0.90
CA GLY A 227 8.34 -4.56 1.05
C GLY A 227 9.38 -5.42 1.77
N PHE A 228 10.66 -5.25 1.45
CA PHE A 228 11.75 -5.91 2.17
C PHE A 228 11.86 -5.43 3.62
N ALA A 229 11.69 -4.13 3.88
CA ALA A 229 11.65 -3.61 5.24
C ALA A 229 10.49 -4.23 6.06
N TYR A 230 9.33 -4.42 5.44
CA TYR A 230 8.19 -5.08 6.09
C TYR A 230 8.44 -6.58 6.34
N CYS A 231 9.09 -7.28 5.41
CA CYS A 231 9.52 -8.66 5.64
C CYS A 231 10.53 -8.76 6.80
N ALA A 232 11.45 -7.81 6.93
CA ALA A 232 12.40 -7.77 8.05
C ALA A 232 11.69 -7.60 9.40
N ILE A 233 10.64 -6.77 9.47
CA ILE A 233 9.81 -6.66 10.68
C ILE A 233 9.20 -8.02 11.05
N TRP A 234 8.65 -8.76 10.10
CA TRP A 234 8.12 -10.10 10.36
C TRP A 234 9.19 -11.10 10.79
N ILE A 235 10.40 -11.02 10.26
CA ILE A 235 11.52 -11.86 10.71
C ILE A 235 11.89 -11.53 12.17
N ILE A 236 11.90 -10.25 12.56
CA ILE A 236 12.13 -9.83 13.95
C ILE A 236 11.04 -10.39 14.87
N VAL A 237 9.76 -10.27 14.47
CA VAL A 237 8.62 -10.81 15.23
C VAL A 237 8.71 -12.34 15.35
N MET A 238 9.13 -13.02 14.29
CA MET A 238 9.37 -14.46 14.30
C MET A 238 10.50 -14.84 15.26
N ALA A 239 11.62 -14.10 15.25
CA ALA A 239 12.72 -14.33 16.19
C ALA A 239 12.30 -14.11 17.65
N ALA A 240 11.53 -13.05 17.93
CA ALA A 240 10.91 -12.83 19.25
C ALA A 240 10.03 -14.00 19.67
N SER A 241 9.23 -14.52 18.73
CA SER A 241 8.37 -15.67 18.99
C SER A 241 9.10 -16.99 19.26
N LEU A 242 10.37 -17.09 18.85
CA LEU A 242 11.25 -18.25 19.08
C LEU A 242 12.14 -18.09 20.32
N GLY A 243 11.92 -17.05 21.14
CA GLY A 243 12.67 -16.82 22.37
C GLY A 243 14.01 -16.10 22.17
N ALA A 244 14.24 -15.44 21.04
CA ALA A 244 15.43 -14.61 20.85
C ALA A 244 15.40 -13.32 21.70
N PHE A 245 14.24 -12.95 22.23
CA PHE A 245 14.00 -11.77 23.06
C PHE A 245 13.38 -12.20 24.39
N THR A 246 13.58 -11.39 25.43
CA THR A 246 12.91 -11.57 26.73
C THR A 246 11.39 -11.36 26.59
N ASP A 247 10.61 -11.88 27.54
CA ASP A 247 9.15 -11.72 27.55
C ASP A 247 8.72 -10.24 27.56
N THR A 248 9.45 -9.40 28.30
CA THR A 248 9.24 -7.95 28.34
C THR A 248 9.48 -7.31 26.98
N GLN A 249 10.61 -7.62 26.33
CA GLN A 249 10.93 -7.09 24.99
C GLN A 249 9.91 -7.53 23.94
N THR A 250 9.47 -8.79 24.01
CA THR A 250 8.45 -9.35 23.12
C THR A 250 7.11 -8.63 23.32
N SER A 251 6.71 -8.37 24.56
CA SER A 251 5.47 -7.65 24.87
C SER A 251 5.49 -6.20 24.36
N ILE A 252 6.62 -5.50 24.53
CA ILE A 252 6.84 -4.15 24.00
C ILE A 252 6.73 -4.15 22.47
N LEU A 253 7.38 -5.12 21.79
CA LEU A 253 7.33 -5.27 20.34
C LEU A 253 5.88 -5.49 19.86
N LEU A 254 5.15 -6.42 20.48
CA LEU A 254 3.78 -6.78 20.09
C LEU A 254 2.79 -5.62 20.24
N GLU A 255 2.94 -4.78 21.27
CA GLU A 255 2.09 -3.59 21.41
C GLU A 255 2.37 -2.55 20.33
N ALA A 256 3.64 -2.25 20.06
CA ALA A 256 4.02 -1.32 19.01
C ALA A 256 3.62 -1.82 17.61
N LEU A 257 3.53 -3.14 17.43
CA LEU A 257 3.32 -3.79 16.14
C LEU A 257 2.01 -3.37 15.46
N CYS A 258 0.96 -3.04 16.22
CA CYS A 258 -0.30 -2.53 15.67
C CYS A 258 -0.07 -1.23 14.88
N SER A 259 0.64 -0.27 15.47
CA SER A 259 0.99 1.00 14.82
C SER A 259 2.01 0.81 13.70
N ILE A 260 2.98 -0.09 13.86
CA ILE A 260 3.99 -0.40 12.83
C ILE A 260 3.33 -0.98 11.57
N CYS A 261 2.32 -1.84 11.72
CA CYS A 261 1.61 -2.39 10.57
C CYS A 261 0.87 -1.31 9.77
N GLY A 262 0.28 -0.31 10.43
CA GLY A 262 -0.38 0.81 9.75
C GLY A 262 0.59 1.84 9.17
N LEU A 263 1.77 2.00 9.76
CA LEU A 263 2.84 2.86 9.24
C LEU A 263 3.30 2.45 7.85
N TYR A 264 3.38 1.15 7.59
CA TYR A 264 3.87 0.64 6.32
C TYR A 264 3.04 1.10 5.09
N PRO A 265 1.73 0.83 5.00
CA PRO A 265 0.94 1.25 3.86
C PRO A 265 0.78 2.78 3.81
N THR A 266 0.71 3.48 4.94
CA THR A 266 0.64 4.95 4.98
C THR A 266 1.93 5.59 4.46
N PHE A 267 3.10 5.08 4.84
CA PHE A 267 4.39 5.50 4.28
C PHE A 267 4.44 5.36 2.76
N ILE A 268 3.95 4.24 2.23
CA ILE A 268 3.90 4.01 0.78
C ILE A 268 2.99 5.00 0.08
N ILE A 269 1.81 5.27 0.64
CA ILE A 269 0.88 6.26 0.10
C ILE A 269 1.55 7.64 0.04
N ILE A 270 2.25 8.04 1.11
CA ILE A 270 2.97 9.32 1.17
C ILE A 270 4.05 9.38 0.09
N MET A 271 4.91 8.36 -0.01
CA MET A 271 5.99 8.33 -0.99
C MET A 271 5.47 8.42 -2.43
N VAL A 272 4.40 7.68 -2.75
CA VAL A 272 3.76 7.72 -4.07
C VAL A 272 3.14 9.09 -4.33
N GLY A 273 2.44 9.66 -3.35
CA GLY A 273 1.80 10.97 -3.46
C GLY A 273 2.80 12.12 -3.63
N LEU A 274 3.92 12.10 -2.90
CA LEU A 274 4.99 13.09 -3.03
C LEU A 274 5.69 13.01 -4.39
N GLN A 275 5.95 11.79 -4.87
CA GLN A 275 6.50 11.60 -6.22
C GLN A 275 5.58 12.20 -7.28
N ARG A 276 4.26 11.97 -7.18
CA ARG A 276 3.29 12.55 -8.11
C ARG A 276 3.23 14.08 -8.02
N SER A 277 3.16 14.64 -6.83
CA SER A 277 3.07 16.10 -6.65
C SER A 277 4.33 16.84 -7.14
N SER A 278 5.54 16.28 -6.93
CA SER A 278 6.80 16.89 -7.42
C SER A 278 6.81 17.01 -8.95
N VAL A 279 6.20 16.02 -9.57
CA VAL A 279 6.13 15.82 -11.00
C VAL A 279 5.13 16.76 -11.67
N ASP A 280 3.97 16.93 -11.05
CA ASP A 280 2.94 17.84 -11.52
C ASP A 280 3.43 19.30 -11.40
N SER A 281 4.24 19.60 -10.37
CA SER A 281 4.94 20.89 -10.24
C SER A 281 5.93 21.13 -11.37
N LEU A 282 6.81 20.16 -11.68
CA LEU A 282 7.79 20.28 -12.78
C LEU A 282 7.12 20.46 -14.15
N LEU A 283 6.02 19.75 -14.39
CA LEU A 283 5.24 19.91 -15.62
C LEU A 283 4.59 21.29 -15.69
N GLY A 284 3.98 21.76 -14.59
CA GLY A 284 3.42 23.11 -14.49
C GLY A 284 4.44 24.21 -14.78
N ASP A 285 5.65 24.10 -14.23
CA ASP A 285 6.74 25.06 -14.48
C ASP A 285 7.22 25.03 -15.93
N SER A 286 7.37 23.84 -16.52
CA SER A 286 7.78 23.72 -17.94
C SER A 286 6.75 24.32 -18.90
N LEU A 287 5.45 24.12 -18.65
CA LEU A 287 4.36 24.72 -19.43
C LEU A 287 4.32 26.24 -19.27
N ARG A 288 4.55 26.75 -18.04
CA ARG A 288 4.66 28.19 -17.78
C ARG A 288 5.84 28.81 -18.51
N LEU A 289 7.00 28.16 -18.50
CA LEU A 289 8.19 28.63 -19.23
C LEU A 289 7.93 28.69 -20.74
N SER A 290 7.34 27.63 -21.31
CA SER A 290 7.00 27.57 -22.75
C SER A 290 5.97 28.64 -23.15
N SER A 291 5.02 28.98 -22.28
CA SER A 291 4.03 30.04 -22.52
C SER A 291 4.60 31.46 -22.42
N SER A 292 5.70 31.63 -21.70
CA SER A 292 6.41 32.91 -21.57
C SER A 292 7.33 33.15 -22.77
N THR A 293 7.96 32.11 -23.32
CA THR A 293 8.74 32.21 -24.55
C THR A 293 7.88 32.55 -25.77
N ALA A 294 6.64 32.05 -25.84
CA ALA A 294 5.70 32.39 -26.92
C ALA A 294 5.21 33.86 -26.89
N ARG A 295 5.35 34.55 -25.75
CA ARG A 295 4.97 35.98 -25.60
C ARG A 295 6.10 36.96 -25.91
N TYR A 296 7.31 36.47 -26.19
CA TYR A 296 8.48 37.28 -26.54
C TYR A 296 8.92 37.02 -27.99
N MET A 297 7.99 37.06 -28.95
CA MET A 297 8.36 37.30 -30.35
C MET A 297 8.34 38.82 -30.59
N PRO A 298 9.49 39.47 -30.84
CA PRO A 298 9.49 40.86 -31.27
C PRO A 298 8.81 40.96 -32.65
N PRO A 299 8.06 42.04 -32.93
CA PRO A 299 7.39 42.20 -34.21
C PRO A 299 8.45 42.30 -35.32
N PHE A 300 8.33 41.40 -36.30
CA PHE A 300 9.11 41.45 -37.53
C PHE A 300 8.73 42.74 -38.27
N LYS A 301 9.64 43.72 -38.32
CA LYS A 301 9.48 44.89 -39.21
C LYS A 301 9.61 44.40 -40.65
N GLY A 302 8.48 44.16 -41.31
CA GLY A 302 8.43 43.96 -42.74
C GLY A 302 8.78 45.26 -43.46
N ALA A 303 9.83 45.22 -44.28
CA ALA A 303 10.18 46.28 -45.21
C ALA A 303 9.30 46.17 -46.47
N ASP A 304 8.77 47.33 -46.86
CA ASP A 304 8.35 47.80 -48.19
C ASP A 304 7.40 46.95 -49.05
N THR A 305 6.16 47.42 -49.05
CA THR A 305 5.03 47.03 -49.91
C THR A 305 5.31 47.38 -51.39
N PHE A 306 5.42 46.38 -52.26
CA PHE A 306 5.34 46.55 -53.70
C PHE A 306 3.88 46.29 -54.16
N THR A 307 3.24 47.30 -54.75
CA THR A 307 1.90 47.21 -55.34
C THR A 307 1.99 47.00 -56.86
N PRO A 308 1.37 45.95 -57.43
CA PRO A 308 1.13 45.90 -58.87
C PRO A 308 -0.29 46.41 -59.19
N THR A 309 -0.33 47.35 -60.13
CA THR A 309 -1.52 47.94 -60.73
C THR A 309 -2.29 46.96 -61.62
N ARG A 310 -3.62 47.10 -61.58
CA ARG A 310 -4.64 46.29 -62.28
C ARG A 310 -5.01 46.94 -63.63
N PRO A 311 -5.24 46.19 -64.71
CA PRO A 311 -6.06 46.66 -65.83
C PRO A 311 -7.47 46.05 -65.78
N SER A 312 -8.44 46.79 -66.33
CA SER A 312 -9.88 46.55 -66.25
C SER A 312 -10.52 46.35 -67.63
N PHE A 313 -11.68 45.66 -67.62
CA PHE A 313 -12.75 45.54 -68.64
C PHE A 313 -12.48 44.74 -69.92
N ALA A 314 -13.31 43.71 -70.22
CA ALA A 314 -14.61 43.84 -70.90
C ALA A 314 -15.29 42.48 -71.23
N THR A 315 -16.63 42.46 -71.07
CA THR A 315 -17.69 41.77 -71.84
C THR A 315 -17.79 40.23 -72.01
N ALA A 316 -18.96 39.70 -71.60
CA ALA A 316 -19.55 38.38 -71.88
C ALA A 316 -20.19 38.34 -73.32
N PRO A 317 -20.79 37.23 -73.89
CA PRO A 317 -21.67 36.25 -73.21
C PRO A 317 -21.67 34.77 -73.69
N ARG A 318 -22.36 33.97 -72.85
CA ARG A 318 -23.09 32.67 -73.03
C ARG A 318 -23.04 31.92 -74.36
N ASP A 319 -22.81 30.60 -74.26
CA ASP A 319 -23.68 29.61 -74.91
C ASP A 319 -23.75 28.27 -74.15
N SER A 320 -24.80 27.49 -74.44
CA SER A 320 -25.44 26.52 -73.55
C SER A 320 -25.38 25.08 -74.07
N GLY A 321 -25.33 24.10 -73.15
CA GLY A 321 -25.76 22.69 -73.33
C GLY A 321 -24.65 21.73 -73.80
N MET A 322 -24.71 20.41 -73.57
CA MET A 322 -25.50 19.54 -72.71
C MET A 322 -24.82 18.14 -72.78
N TYR A 323 -24.84 17.38 -71.67
CA TYR A 323 -24.62 15.92 -71.53
C TYR A 323 -23.29 15.25 -71.95
N ALA A 324 -22.62 14.61 -70.99
CA ALA A 324 -22.32 13.17 -71.00
C ALA A 324 -21.77 12.69 -69.65
N ASN A 325 -22.43 11.69 -69.08
CA ASN A 325 -22.01 10.90 -67.92
C ASN A 325 -20.85 9.96 -68.31
N GLN A 326 -19.81 9.86 -67.47
CA GLN A 326 -19.00 8.64 -67.44
C GLN A 326 -18.47 8.35 -66.03
N LYS A 327 -19.10 7.36 -65.39
CA LYS A 327 -18.61 6.68 -64.18
C LYS A 327 -17.46 5.76 -64.58
N PHE A 328 -16.28 5.92 -63.97
CA PHE A 328 -15.24 4.91 -63.99
C PHE A 328 -15.36 4.05 -62.73
N GLY A 329 -15.88 2.84 -62.89
CA GLY A 329 -15.67 1.73 -61.97
C GLY A 329 -14.51 0.89 -62.50
N ILE A 330 -13.52 0.62 -61.63
CA ILE A 330 -12.44 -0.32 -61.93
C ILE A 330 -12.81 -1.62 -61.22
N GLN A 331 -13.18 -2.62 -62.02
CA GLN A 331 -13.39 -4.00 -61.59
C GLN A 331 -12.15 -4.83 -61.94
N VAL A 332 -11.89 -5.74 -61.02
CA VAL A 332 -10.83 -6.74 -60.91
C VAL A 332 -10.78 -7.68 -62.11
N ASP A 333 -9.57 -8.04 -62.56
CA ASP A 333 -9.32 -9.28 -63.30
C ASP A 333 -8.52 -10.25 -62.43
N THR A 334 -9.08 -11.43 -62.22
CA THR A 334 -8.50 -12.59 -61.55
C THR A 334 -8.69 -13.78 -62.48
N GLU A 335 -7.61 -14.31 -63.05
CA GLU A 335 -7.49 -15.61 -63.72
C GLU A 335 -5.98 -15.93 -63.76
N GLN A 336 -5.44 -17.13 -63.55
CA GLN A 336 -5.94 -18.50 -63.50
C GLN A 336 -4.82 -19.35 -62.80
N ILE A 337 -5.09 -20.26 -61.84
CA ILE A 337 -5.40 -21.71 -62.01
C ILE A 337 -4.16 -22.50 -62.59
N ARG A 338 -3.39 -23.36 -61.89
CA ARG A 338 -3.69 -24.76 -61.48
C ARG A 338 -2.57 -25.47 -60.66
N TYR A 339 -3.04 -26.29 -59.70
CA TYR A 339 -2.72 -27.70 -59.36
C TYR A 339 -1.31 -28.17 -58.97
N SER A 340 -1.20 -28.69 -57.73
CA SER A 340 -1.07 -30.13 -57.39
C SER A 340 -1.15 -30.24 -55.85
N SER A 341 -2.21 -30.78 -55.23
CA SER A 341 -2.39 -32.21 -54.89
C SER A 341 -1.14 -32.82 -54.23
N ALA A 342 -1.15 -33.54 -53.09
CA ALA A 342 -2.05 -33.85 -51.97
C ALA A 342 -1.32 -34.96 -51.16
N VAL A 343 -1.84 -35.34 -49.97
CA VAL A 343 -1.65 -36.67 -49.30
C VAL A 343 -0.29 -36.85 -48.58
N ASP A 344 -0.13 -37.32 -47.34
CA ASP A 344 -0.97 -37.74 -46.21
C ASP A 344 -0.06 -37.91 -44.95
N HIS A 345 -0.69 -37.93 -43.77
CA HIS A 345 -0.37 -38.71 -42.56
C HIS A 345 1.11 -38.96 -42.13
N VAL A 346 1.47 -38.43 -40.95
CA VAL A 346 1.73 -39.19 -39.69
C VAL A 346 1.37 -38.31 -38.50
#